data_AF-A0A438DGU6-F1
#
_entry.id   AF-A0A438DGU6-F1
#
_cell.length_a   1.000
_cell.length_b   1.000
_cell.length_c   1.000
_cell.angle_alpha   90.00
_cell.angle_beta   90.00
_cell.angle_gamma   90.00
#
_symmetry.space_group_name_H-M   'P 1'
#
loop_
_entity.id
_entity.type
_entity.pdbx_description
1 polymer ?
#
loop_
_entity_poly.entity_id
_entity_poly.type
_entity_poly.pdbx_seq_one_letter_code
_entity_poly.pdbx_strand_id
1 'polypeptide(L)'
;MKATFFITYIMVDGWAGIASEILRLKPLVIFHLKNMFLVKTERDREHAMNPGSVDFPETIPSLQLYFLLGIVYAVVTPILLPFILVFFAFAYFIYRHQVINVYNQQYESGAAFWPHVHSRIIASLLISQLLLMGLLSTKKAANSTPLLIALPILTLTFHKYCKNRFEPAFRKYPLEVCFILSE
;
A
#
# COMPACT_ATOMS: atom_id res chain seq x y z
N MET A 1 -16.26 -17.23 11.97
CA MET A 1 -17.11 -16.09 12.36
C MET A 1 -16.50 -14.74 12.02
N LYS A 2 -15.23 -14.42 12.37
CA LYS A 2 -14.65 -13.10 12.04
C LYS A 2 -14.28 -12.88 10.56
N ALA A 3 -14.03 -13.94 9.78
CA ALA A 3 -13.68 -13.81 8.36
C ALA A 3 -14.78 -13.13 7.52
N THR A 4 -16.06 -13.39 7.81
CA THR A 4 -17.19 -12.77 7.10
C THR A 4 -17.20 -11.25 7.25
N PHE A 5 -16.88 -10.74 8.46
CA PHE A 5 -16.74 -9.30 8.70
C PHE A 5 -15.63 -8.68 7.84
N PHE A 6 -14.48 -9.36 7.73
CA PHE A 6 -13.37 -8.85 6.90
C PHE A 6 -13.70 -8.89 5.40
N ILE A 7 -14.45 -9.89 4.94
CA ILE A 7 -14.95 -9.93 3.54
C ILE A 7 -15.87 -8.72 3.29
N THR A 8 -16.85 -8.48 4.16
CA THR A 8 -17.74 -7.32 4.01
C THR A 8 -16.99 -6.00 4.10
N TYR A 9 -15.99 -5.91 4.98
CA TYR A 9 -15.15 -4.73 5.10
C TYR A 9 -14.36 -4.46 3.81
N ILE A 10 -13.71 -5.48 3.24
CA ILE A 10 -12.96 -5.34 1.97
C ILE A 10 -13.89 -4.95 0.81
N MET A 11 -15.11 -5.48 0.77
CA MET A 11 -16.08 -5.12 -0.26
C MET A 11 -16.57 -3.67 -0.13
N VAL A 12 -16.87 -3.23 1.10
CA VAL A 12 -17.38 -1.87 1.32
C VAL A 12 -16.26 -0.84 1.27
N ASP A 13 -15.27 -0.95 2.14
CA ASP A 13 -14.18 0.03 2.23
C ASP A 13 -13.21 -0.08 1.05
N GLY A 14 -12.88 -1.31 0.64
CA GLY A 14 -11.92 -1.54 -0.43
C GLY A 14 -12.50 -1.25 -1.82
N TRP A 15 -13.51 -2.02 -2.24
CA TRP A 15 -14.04 -1.89 -3.59
C TRP A 15 -14.80 -0.58 -3.80
N ALA A 16 -15.70 -0.22 -2.88
CA ALA A 16 -16.43 1.04 -3.02
C ALA A 16 -15.51 2.25 -2.80
N GLY A 17 -14.49 2.15 -1.94
CA GLY A 17 -13.47 3.18 -1.77
C GLY A 17 -12.70 3.47 -3.06
N ILE A 18 -12.14 2.45 -3.70
CA ILE A 18 -11.43 2.64 -4.98
C ILE A 18 -12.39 3.11 -6.08
N ALA A 19 -13.61 2.57 -6.13
CA ALA A 19 -14.61 3.05 -7.08
C ALA A 19 -14.98 4.51 -6.84
N SER A 20 -14.98 5.00 -5.60
CA SER A 20 -15.20 6.42 -5.30
C SER A 20 -14.02 7.30 -5.71
N GLU A 21 -12.80 6.75 -5.69
CA GLU A 21 -11.59 7.45 -6.11
C GLU A 21 -11.59 7.76 -7.62
N ILE A 22 -12.23 6.93 -8.47
CA ILE A 22 -12.32 7.25 -9.91
C ILE A 22 -13.13 8.51 -10.18
N LEU A 23 -14.18 8.75 -9.38
CA LEU A 23 -15.07 9.90 -9.52
C LEU A 23 -14.46 11.16 -8.88
N ARG A 24 -13.51 10.98 -7.96
CA ARG A 24 -12.88 12.05 -7.18
C ARG A 24 -13.92 13.03 -6.61
N LEU A 25 -14.85 12.51 -5.82
CA LEU A 25 -15.97 13.28 -5.25
C LEU A 25 -15.53 14.56 -4.54
N LYS A 26 -14.44 14.50 -3.74
CA LYS A 26 -13.92 15.65 -2.98
C LYS A 26 -13.54 16.83 -3.90
N PRO A 27 -12.58 16.70 -4.85
CA PRO A 27 -12.22 17.81 -5.72
C PRO A 27 -13.35 18.20 -6.69
N LEU A 28 -14.20 17.26 -7.11
CA LEU A 28 -15.34 17.58 -7.98
C LEU A 28 -16.32 18.54 -7.30
N VAL A 29 -16.70 18.28 -6.06
CA VAL A 29 -17.61 19.15 -5.30
C VAL A 29 -16.96 20.50 -4.99
N ILE A 30 -15.69 20.50 -4.59
CA ILE A 30 -14.94 21.75 -4.33
C ILE A 30 -14.82 22.60 -5.59
N PHE A 31 -14.57 21.97 -6.75
CA PHE A 31 -14.50 22.66 -8.03
C PHE A 31 -15.81 23.36 -8.37
N HIS A 32 -16.95 22.67 -8.25
CA HIS A 32 -18.27 23.26 -8.54
C HIS A 32 -18.61 24.40 -7.57
N LEU A 33 -18.28 24.25 -6.27
CA LEU A 33 -18.46 25.31 -5.28
C LEU A 33 -17.58 26.53 -5.58
N LYS A 34 -16.30 26.32 -5.88
CA LYS A 34 -15.39 27.43 -6.25
C LYS A 34 -15.83 28.11 -7.53
N ASN A 35 -16.27 27.33 -8.52
CA ASN A 35 -16.75 27.86 -9.80
C ASN A 35 -18.02 28.72 -9.63
N MET A 36 -18.91 28.34 -8.71
CA MET A 36 -20.14 29.09 -8.45
C MET A 36 -19.90 30.39 -7.67
N PHE A 37 -18.99 30.39 -6.69
CA PHE A 37 -18.86 31.52 -5.75
C PHE A 37 -17.62 32.40 -5.96
N LEU A 38 -16.50 31.85 -6.46
CA LEU A 38 -15.18 32.46 -6.36
C LEU A 38 -14.52 32.72 -7.72
N VAL A 39 -14.89 31.98 -8.78
CA VAL A 39 -14.28 32.14 -10.11
C VAL A 39 -14.88 33.34 -10.82
N LYS A 40 -14.06 34.38 -11.06
CA LYS A 40 -14.42 35.54 -11.89
C LYS A 40 -13.52 35.69 -13.12
N THR A 41 -12.32 35.11 -13.07
CA THR A 41 -11.28 35.23 -14.10
C THR A 41 -10.78 33.86 -14.54
N GLU A 42 -10.28 33.73 -15.78
CA GLU A 42 -9.72 32.47 -16.31
C GLU A 42 -8.57 31.91 -15.43
N ARG A 43 -7.76 32.79 -14.83
CA ARG A 43 -6.70 32.41 -13.89
C ARG A 43 -7.25 31.76 -12.61
N ASP A 44 -8.42 32.20 -12.13
CA ASP A 44 -9.06 31.61 -10.95
C ASP A 44 -9.58 30.20 -11.25
N ARG A 45 -9.97 29.96 -12.50
CA ARG A 45 -10.41 28.66 -12.99
C ARG A 45 -9.25 27.66 -13.04
N GLU A 46 -8.07 28.07 -13.51
CA GLU A 46 -6.86 27.23 -13.47
C GLU A 46 -6.49 26.83 -12.03
N HIS A 47 -6.53 27.78 -11.09
CA HIS A 47 -6.30 27.49 -9.67
C HIS A 47 -7.35 26.55 -9.07
N ALA A 48 -8.61 26.66 -9.50
CA ALA A 48 -9.68 25.76 -9.07
C ALA A 48 -9.55 24.34 -9.66
N MET A 49 -8.93 24.19 -10.84
CA MET A 49 -8.72 22.91 -11.51
C MET A 49 -7.51 22.11 -10.98
N ASN A 50 -6.77 22.61 -9.98
CA ASN A 50 -5.62 21.89 -9.46
C ASN A 50 -6.02 20.53 -8.86
N PRO A 51 -5.63 19.40 -9.48
CA PRO A 51 -6.04 18.08 -9.05
C PRO A 51 -5.33 17.63 -7.77
N GLY A 52 -4.21 18.25 -7.37
CA GLY A 52 -3.38 17.77 -6.26
C GLY A 52 -2.53 16.55 -6.61
N SER A 53 -1.74 16.10 -5.63
CA SER A 53 -0.90 14.91 -5.71
C SER A 53 -1.60 13.67 -5.14
N VAL A 54 -1.00 12.50 -5.34
CA VAL A 54 -1.43 11.27 -4.67
C VAL A 54 -1.23 11.42 -3.16
N ASP A 55 -2.26 11.12 -2.37
CA ASP A 55 -2.19 11.14 -0.91
C ASP A 55 -1.47 9.88 -0.38
N PHE A 56 -0.14 9.86 -0.51
CA PHE A 56 0.72 8.79 0.01
C PHE A 56 0.49 8.47 1.51
N PRO A 57 0.24 9.45 2.41
CA PRO A 57 0.00 9.17 3.83
C PRO A 57 -1.25 8.34 4.11
N GLU A 58 -2.28 8.42 3.27
CA GLU A 58 -3.54 7.67 3.45
C GLU A 58 -3.55 6.38 2.62
N THR A 59 -3.07 6.44 1.39
CA THR A 59 -3.10 5.32 0.44
C THR A 59 -2.14 4.19 0.83
N ILE A 60 -0.90 4.51 1.23
CA ILE A 60 0.11 3.49 1.55
C ILE A 60 -0.28 2.65 2.79
N PRO A 61 -0.71 3.24 3.93
CA PRO A 61 -1.17 2.44 5.07
C PRO A 61 -2.40 1.60 4.77
N SER A 62 -3.35 2.13 3.98
CA SER A 62 -4.55 1.39 3.58
C SER A 62 -4.20 0.16 2.75
N LEU A 63 -3.35 0.30 1.73
CA LEU A 63 -2.86 -0.84 0.94
C LEU A 63 -2.10 -1.86 1.80
N GLN A 64 -1.30 -1.38 2.77
CA GLN A 64 -0.56 -2.25 3.70
C GLN A 64 -1.50 -3.05 4.62
N LEU A 65 -2.63 -2.47 5.04
CA LEU A 65 -3.64 -3.16 5.83
C LEU A 65 -4.27 -4.32 5.05
N TYR A 66 -4.66 -4.08 3.79
CA TYR A 66 -5.20 -5.14 2.93
C TYR A 66 -4.18 -6.24 2.67
N PHE A 67 -2.92 -5.87 2.48
CA PHE A 67 -1.83 -6.84 2.34
C PHE A 67 -1.63 -7.69 3.60
N LEU A 68 -1.65 -7.07 4.79
CA LEU A 68 -1.60 -7.78 6.07
C LEU A 68 -2.77 -8.77 6.22
N LEU A 69 -4.00 -8.32 5.93
CA LEU A 69 -5.18 -9.20 5.96
C LEU A 69 -5.00 -10.37 5.00
N GLY A 70 -4.49 -10.13 3.79
CA GLY A 70 -4.22 -11.17 2.80
C GLY A 70 -3.26 -12.24 3.31
N ILE A 71 -2.11 -11.86 3.86
CA ILE A 71 -1.12 -12.82 4.36
C ILE A 71 -1.62 -13.56 5.62
N VAL A 72 -2.31 -12.86 6.53
CA VAL A 72 -2.82 -13.50 7.76
C VAL A 72 -3.93 -14.51 7.43
N TYR A 73 -4.88 -14.14 6.56
CA TYR A 73 -6.00 -15.00 6.20
C TYR A 73 -5.70 -16.00 5.09
N ALA A 74 -4.59 -15.89 4.36
CA ALA A 74 -4.19 -16.86 3.34
C ALA A 74 -4.19 -18.30 3.86
N VAL A 75 -3.69 -18.51 5.08
CA VAL A 75 -3.58 -19.83 5.71
C VAL A 75 -4.86 -20.21 6.48
N VAL A 76 -5.60 -19.23 7.00
CA VAL A 76 -6.77 -19.46 7.86
C VAL A 76 -8.06 -19.65 7.06
N THR A 77 -8.28 -18.81 6.04
CA THR A 77 -9.51 -18.81 5.24
C THR A 77 -9.18 -18.35 3.81
N PRO A 78 -8.81 -19.27 2.91
CA PRO A 78 -8.32 -18.94 1.58
C PRO A 78 -9.37 -18.27 0.68
N ILE A 79 -10.66 -18.38 1.03
CA ILE A 79 -11.75 -17.75 0.27
C ILE A 79 -11.67 -16.23 0.25
N LEU A 80 -10.91 -15.61 1.16
CA LEU A 80 -10.71 -14.16 1.24
C LEU A 80 -9.68 -13.66 0.21
N LEU A 81 -8.76 -14.52 -0.25
CA LEU A 81 -7.69 -14.15 -1.20
C LEU A 81 -8.23 -13.64 -2.55
N PRO A 82 -9.20 -14.30 -3.21
CA PRO A 82 -9.76 -13.79 -4.46
C PRO A 82 -10.31 -12.36 -4.34
N PHE A 83 -10.97 -12.02 -3.23
CA PHE A 83 -11.52 -10.68 -3.01
C PHE A 83 -10.43 -9.61 -2.90
N ILE A 84 -9.32 -9.93 -2.24
CA ILE A 84 -8.15 -9.05 -2.14
C ILE A 84 -7.43 -8.92 -3.49
N LEU A 85 -7.29 -10.01 -4.24
CA LEU A 85 -6.69 -9.96 -5.57
C LEU A 85 -7.49 -9.08 -6.52
N VAL A 86 -8.82 -9.22 -6.50
CA VAL A 86 -9.73 -8.35 -7.27
C VAL A 86 -9.58 -6.89 -6.84
N PHE A 87 -9.50 -6.62 -5.53
CA PHE A 87 -9.22 -5.28 -5.01
C PHE A 87 -7.91 -4.71 -5.57
N PHE A 88 -6.80 -5.45 -5.50
CA PHE A 88 -5.51 -4.98 -6.01
C PHE A 88 -5.50 -4.80 -7.53
N ALA A 89 -6.21 -5.64 -8.27
CA ALA A 89 -6.36 -5.49 -9.71
C ALA A 89 -7.11 -4.19 -10.06
N PHE A 90 -8.26 -3.93 -9.42
CA PHE A 90 -8.99 -2.67 -9.60
C PHE A 90 -8.18 -1.46 -9.16
N ALA A 91 -7.50 -1.55 -8.00
CA ALA A 91 -6.60 -0.50 -7.53
C ALA A 91 -5.54 -0.17 -8.59
N TYR A 92 -4.89 -1.19 -9.14
CA TYR A 92 -3.86 -1.00 -10.16
C TYR A 92 -4.39 -0.26 -11.38
N PHE A 93 -5.52 -0.70 -11.95
CA PHE A 93 -6.10 -0.05 -13.13
C PHE A 93 -6.50 1.40 -12.86
N ILE A 94 -7.16 1.65 -11.72
CA ILE A 94 -7.68 2.97 -11.39
C ILE A 94 -6.54 3.93 -11.05
N TYR A 95 -5.62 3.55 -10.16
CA TYR A 95 -4.47 4.40 -9.84
C TYR A 95 -3.57 4.64 -11.06
N ARG A 96 -3.38 3.64 -11.94
CA ARG A 96 -2.64 3.85 -13.19
C ARG A 96 -3.31 4.89 -14.08
N HIS A 97 -4.63 4.84 -14.23
CA HIS A 97 -5.37 5.84 -15.00
C HIS A 97 -5.26 7.24 -14.37
N GLN A 98 -5.41 7.35 -13.05
CA GLN A 98 -5.36 8.61 -12.34
C GLN A 98 -3.97 9.25 -12.34
N VAL A 99 -2.90 8.45 -12.20
CA VAL A 99 -1.51 8.93 -12.25
C VAL A 99 -1.14 9.50 -13.63
N ILE A 100 -1.68 8.92 -14.72
CA ILE A 100 -1.39 9.39 -16.07
C ILE A 100 -2.21 10.64 -16.42
N ASN A 101 -3.48 10.68 -16.05
CA ASN A 101 -4.42 11.67 -16.58
C ASN A 101 -4.73 12.83 -15.64
N VAL A 102 -4.50 12.66 -14.33
CA VAL A 102 -5.08 13.57 -13.32
C VAL A 102 -4.05 14.05 -12.32
N TYR A 103 -3.34 13.16 -11.63
CA TYR A 103 -2.47 13.59 -10.53
C TYR A 103 -1.27 14.39 -11.01
N ASN A 104 -0.97 15.47 -10.30
CA ASN A 104 0.25 16.23 -10.51
C ASN A 104 1.19 16.01 -9.32
N GLN A 105 2.41 15.53 -9.59
CA GLN A 105 3.37 15.21 -8.55
C GLN A 105 4.00 16.50 -8.00
N GLN A 106 3.76 16.80 -6.71
CA GLN A 106 4.29 18.01 -6.08
C GLN A 106 5.77 17.88 -5.67
N TYR A 107 6.25 16.66 -5.42
CA TYR A 107 7.61 16.40 -4.99
C TYR A 107 8.14 15.08 -5.57
N GLU A 108 9.38 15.08 -6.03
CA GLU A 108 10.06 13.87 -6.49
C GLU A 108 10.95 13.31 -5.38
N SER A 109 10.55 12.18 -4.80
CA SER A 109 11.27 11.53 -3.69
C SER A 109 12.23 10.42 -4.13
N GLY A 110 12.31 10.11 -5.43
CA GLY A 110 13.14 9.02 -5.94
C GLY A 110 12.80 7.64 -5.35
N ALA A 111 11.53 7.41 -4.98
CA ALA A 111 11.06 6.19 -4.30
C ALA A 111 11.76 5.89 -2.95
N ALA A 112 12.27 6.91 -2.25
CA ALA A 112 12.92 6.76 -0.94
C ALA A 112 12.00 6.15 0.15
N PHE A 113 10.68 6.08 -0.07
CA PHE A 113 9.74 5.43 0.84
C PHE A 113 9.76 3.89 0.75
N TRP A 114 10.38 3.29 -0.27
CA TRP A 114 10.38 1.84 -0.50
C TRP A 114 10.94 1.01 0.67
N PRO A 115 12.08 1.37 1.32
CA PRO A 115 12.58 0.65 2.48
C PRO A 115 11.57 0.60 3.64
N HIS A 116 10.77 1.66 3.81
CA HIS A 116 9.72 1.71 4.83
C HIS A 116 8.57 0.74 4.49
N VAL A 117 8.12 0.72 3.23
CA VAL A 117 7.08 -0.22 2.78
C VAL A 117 7.56 -1.67 2.92
N HIS A 118 8.78 -1.97 2.47
CA HIS A 118 9.39 -3.30 2.61
C HIS A 118 9.46 -3.75 4.07
N SER A 119 9.89 -2.88 4.99
CA SER A 119 9.94 -3.20 6.42
C SER A 119 8.56 -3.56 6.97
N ARG A 120 7.50 -2.83 6.56
CA ARG A 120 6.13 -3.13 6.97
C ARG A 120 5.63 -4.46 6.37
N ILE A 121 6.00 -4.79 5.14
CA ILE A 121 5.67 -6.08 4.49
C ILE A 121 6.30 -7.24 5.27
N ILE A 122 7.57 -7.13 5.65
CA ILE A 122 8.25 -8.11 6.49
C ILE A 122 7.57 -8.22 7.86
N ALA A 123 7.20 -7.10 8.48
CA ALA A 123 6.46 -7.12 9.75
C ALA A 123 5.11 -7.84 9.61
N SER A 124 4.37 -7.62 8.52
CA SER A 124 3.12 -8.35 8.22
C SER A 124 3.34 -9.85 8.07
N LEU A 125 4.45 -10.27 7.45
CA LEU A 125 4.82 -11.68 7.32
C LEU A 125 5.12 -12.31 8.69
N LEU A 126 5.89 -11.61 9.55
CA LEU A 126 6.19 -12.06 10.90
C LEU A 126 4.92 -12.19 11.76
N ILE A 127 4.00 -11.22 11.67
CA ILE A 127 2.71 -11.27 12.36
C ILE A 127 1.92 -12.50 11.91
N SER A 128 1.87 -12.79 10.61
CA SER A 128 1.18 -13.99 10.10
C SER A 128 1.80 -15.29 10.60
N GLN A 129 3.13 -15.40 10.62
CA GLN A 129 3.84 -16.56 11.14
C GLN A 129 3.59 -16.78 12.64
N LEU A 130 3.60 -15.70 13.44
CA LEU A 130 3.31 -15.75 14.88
C LEU A 130 1.85 -16.14 15.14
N LEU A 131 0.90 -15.59 14.38
CA LEU A 131 -0.52 -15.95 14.49
C LEU A 131 -0.76 -17.41 14.08
N LEU A 132 -0.09 -17.89 13.03
CA LEU A 132 -0.17 -19.29 12.60
C LEU A 132 0.38 -20.23 13.68
N MET A 133 1.50 -19.86 14.31
CA MET A 133 2.05 -20.61 15.44
C MET A 133 1.07 -20.67 16.61
N GLY A 134 0.45 -19.53 16.97
CA GLY A 134 -0.61 -19.47 17.98
C GLY A 134 -1.81 -20.37 17.65
N LEU A 135 -2.27 -20.36 16.39
CA LEU A 135 -3.38 -21.18 15.93
C LEU A 135 -3.05 -22.68 15.98
N LEU A 136 -1.87 -23.09 15.52
CA LEU A 136 -1.47 -24.50 15.48
C LEU A 136 -1.14 -25.07 16.87
N SER A 137 -0.66 -24.22 17.79
CA SER A 137 -0.48 -24.59 19.21
C SER A 137 -1.78 -25.08 19.85
N THR A 138 -2.92 -24.45 19.52
CA THR A 138 -4.24 -24.89 20.02
C THR A 138 -4.68 -26.26 19.49
N LYS A 139 -4.17 -26.70 18.34
CA LYS A 139 -4.56 -27.95 17.67
C LYS A 139 -3.68 -29.16 18.03
N LYS A 140 -2.76 -29.04 19.01
CA LYS A 140 -1.82 -30.10 19.43
C LYS A 140 -1.00 -30.70 18.28
N ALA A 141 -0.70 -29.91 17.23
CA ALA A 141 0.10 -30.35 16.09
C ALA A 141 1.60 -30.24 16.41
N ALA A 142 2.11 -31.12 17.28
CA ALA A 142 3.48 -31.08 17.79
C ALA A 142 4.56 -31.23 16.70
N ASN A 143 4.27 -31.99 15.63
CA ASN A 143 5.22 -32.28 14.55
C ASN A 143 5.57 -31.06 13.68
N SER A 144 4.76 -30.00 13.68
CA SER A 144 4.98 -28.82 12.83
C SER A 144 5.75 -27.69 13.53
N THR A 145 6.00 -27.82 14.84
CA THR A 145 6.63 -26.80 15.69
C THR A 145 8.04 -26.38 15.23
N PRO A 146 8.95 -27.29 14.82
CA PRO A 146 10.30 -26.91 14.40
C PRO A 146 10.30 -26.04 13.14
N LEU A 147 9.45 -26.38 12.16
CA LEU A 147 9.34 -25.65 10.91
C LEU A 147 8.76 -24.24 11.11
N LEU A 148 7.76 -24.12 11.98
CA LEU A 148 7.12 -22.86 12.34
C LEU A 148 8.07 -21.87 13.03
N ILE A 149 9.06 -22.37 13.78
CA ILE A 149 10.08 -21.54 14.42
C ILE A 149 11.19 -21.15 13.43
N ALA A 150 11.54 -22.02 12.48
CA ALA A 150 12.54 -21.71 11.47
C ALA A 150 12.10 -20.56 10.53
N LEU A 151 10.81 -20.48 10.21
CA LEU A 151 10.20 -19.45 9.33
C LEU A 151 10.48 -17.99 9.75
N PRO A 152 10.19 -17.56 11.00
CA PRO A 152 10.48 -16.19 11.44
C PRO A 152 11.98 -15.89 11.51
N ILE A 153 12.81 -16.87 11.87
CA ILE A 153 14.28 -16.71 11.90
C ILE A 153 14.81 -16.44 10.48
N LEU A 154 14.35 -17.23 9.51
CA LEU A 154 14.70 -17.04 8.10
C LEU A 154 14.24 -15.65 7.61
N THR A 155 13.03 -15.25 7.96
CA THR A 155 12.44 -13.95 7.59
C THR A 155 13.26 -12.78 8.14
N LEU A 156 13.68 -12.85 9.40
CA LEU A 156 14.52 -11.82 10.04
C LEU A 156 15.92 -11.77 9.42
N THR A 157 16.52 -12.93 9.15
CA THR A 157 17.82 -13.02 8.49
C THR A 157 17.76 -12.41 7.10
N PHE A 158 16.72 -12.73 6.33
CA PHE A 158 16.46 -12.15 5.01
C PHE A 158 16.28 -10.63 5.08
N HIS A 159 15.48 -10.14 6.03
CA HIS A 159 15.30 -8.70 6.23
C HIS A 159 16.63 -8.00 6.52
N LYS A 160 17.46 -8.56 7.40
CA LYS A 160 18.80 -8.02 7.72
C LYS A 160 19.71 -8.01 6.50
N TYR A 161 19.69 -9.07 5.70
CA TYR A 161 20.44 -9.14 4.44
C TYR A 161 20.00 -8.03 3.47
N CYS A 162 18.70 -7.90 3.23
CA CYS A 162 18.15 -6.88 2.34
C CYS A 162 18.46 -5.46 2.84
N LYS A 163 18.36 -5.24 4.16
CA LYS A 163 18.68 -3.97 4.78
C LYS A 163 20.14 -3.58 4.55
N ASN A 164 21.07 -4.51 4.80
CA ASN A 164 22.49 -4.23 4.64
C ASN A 164 22.91 -4.08 3.17
N ARG A 165 22.27 -4.83 2.25
CA ARG A 165 22.64 -4.85 0.83
C ARG A 165 21.99 -3.75 0.00
N PHE A 166 20.70 -3.49 0.19
CA PHE A 166 19.90 -2.64 -0.71
C PHE A 166 19.51 -1.29 -0.09
N GLU A 167 19.32 -1.18 1.23
CA GLU A 167 18.97 0.11 1.85
C GLU A 167 19.98 1.24 1.58
N PRO A 168 21.31 0.99 1.52
CA PRO A 168 22.27 2.05 1.21
C PRO A 168 21.98 2.76 -0.12
N ALA A 169 21.45 2.08 -1.13
CA ALA A 169 21.12 2.68 -2.42
C ALA A 169 19.98 3.70 -2.34
N PHE A 170 19.08 3.58 -1.35
CA PHE A 170 17.96 4.50 -1.16
C PHE A 170 18.31 5.69 -0.25
N ARG A 171 19.37 5.58 0.56
CA ARG A 171 19.76 6.62 1.53
C ARG A 171 21.04 7.36 1.16
N LYS A 172 21.91 6.75 0.36
CA LYS A 172 23.21 7.31 -0.02
C LYS A 172 23.29 7.41 -1.52
N TYR A 173 23.50 8.62 -2.02
CA TYR A 173 23.79 8.85 -3.42
C TYR A 173 25.24 8.49 -3.72
N PRO A 174 25.53 7.59 -4.67
CA PRO A 174 26.89 7.22 -5.02
C PRO A 174 27.60 8.39 -5.72
N LEU A 175 28.84 8.67 -5.32
CA LEU A 175 29.65 9.77 -5.88
C LEU A 175 29.92 9.60 -7.38
N GLU A 176 30.03 8.35 -7.84
CA GLU A 176 30.23 8.01 -9.26
C GLU A 176 29.08 8.52 -10.13
N VAL A 177 27.82 8.32 -9.71
CA VAL A 177 26.65 8.84 -10.44
C VAL A 177 26.62 10.36 -10.40
N CYS A 178 27.01 10.97 -9.28
CA CYS A 178 27.10 12.43 -9.18
C CYS A 178 28.14 13.00 -10.15
N PHE A 179 29.28 12.34 -10.30
CA PHE A 179 30.34 12.74 -11.23
C PHE A 179 29.88 12.62 -12.69
N ILE A 180 29.26 11.50 -13.07
CA ILE A 180 28.74 11.28 -14.42
C ILE A 180 27.64 12.29 -14.79
N LEU A 181 26.78 12.67 -13.84
CA LEU A 181 25.73 13.67 -14.07
C LEU A 181 26.25 15.11 -14.09
N SER A 182 27.50 15.34 -13.70
CA SER A 182 28.12 16.66 -13.67
C SER A 182 28.96 17.01 -14.91
N GLU A 183 29.26 16.02 -15.76
CA GLU A 183 29.79 16.21 -17.12
C GLU A 183 28.65 16.44 -18.12
#